data_AF-A0A183FXU6-F1
#
_entry.id   AF-A0A183FXU6-F1
#
_cell.length_a   1.000
_cell.length_b   1.000
_cell.length_c   1.000
_cell.angle_alpha   90.00
_cell.angle_beta   90.00
_cell.angle_gamma   90.00
#
_symmetry.space_group_name_H-M   'P 1'
#
loop_
_entity.id
_entity.type
_entity.pdbx_description
1 polymer ?
#
loop_
_entity_poly.entity_id
_entity_poly.type
_entity_poly.pdbx_seq_one_letter_code
_entity_poly.pdbx_strand_id
1 'polypeptide(L)'
;MSANRNSLNIEATQPRITALLSLQIVMVTSFWPPLITIGIVASSLCSAMAGLVSAPKVFQAVCQDRLIPSLFYFAKGYGTRGDPRRAYALSFVVTVAVVMIGDLNYIAPVISNFFLCSYALVNYACFLAIFSQSPGFRPAFRFYSPWLSLVGAVMCVLIMFIMSWPTTLLTFTFFIFVFAFIKHLKPDVNWGTSTTAATYKHALNGVMKLTKDEPHVKNYRPQILVLSGAPHERPHLIQLAHSITRGTSLLVCGNVIAEKATELGQQLASARKIEEMSQTALRRQRVKGICKAVVAPTLDQGCLMLYQV
;
A
#
# COMPACT_ATOMS: atom_id res chain seq x y z
N MET A 1 -15.61 55.81 35.21
CA MET A 1 -14.89 54.64 34.66
C MET A 1 -15.74 53.35 34.69
N SER A 2 -17.05 53.44 34.43
CA SER A 2 -18.00 52.30 34.57
C SER A 2 -18.82 52.00 33.30
N ALA A 3 -18.76 52.84 32.26
CA ALA A 3 -19.56 52.67 31.04
C ALA A 3 -18.97 51.69 30.00
N ASN A 4 -17.69 51.30 30.15
CA ASN A 4 -16.98 50.53 29.11
C ASN A 4 -16.95 49.01 29.37
N ARG A 5 -17.55 48.51 30.46
CA ARG A 5 -17.59 47.07 30.78
C ARG A 5 -18.83 46.37 30.20
N ASN A 6 -19.90 47.12 29.94
CA ASN A 6 -21.16 46.57 29.43
C ASN A 6 -21.17 46.46 27.90
N SER A 7 -20.47 47.36 27.18
CA SER A 7 -20.32 47.31 25.72
C SER A 7 -19.49 46.11 25.24
N LEU A 8 -18.37 45.81 25.92
CA LEU A 8 -17.52 44.65 25.62
C LEU A 8 -18.23 43.29 25.83
N ASN A 9 -19.18 43.22 26.76
CA ASN A 9 -19.96 42.01 26.98
C ASN A 9 -21.00 41.79 25.86
N ILE A 10 -21.54 42.85 25.24
CA ILE A 10 -22.58 42.73 24.21
C ILE A 10 -21.96 42.24 22.88
N GLU A 11 -20.77 42.72 22.51
CA GLU A 11 -20.05 42.28 21.30
C GLU A 11 -19.52 40.83 21.40
N ALA A 12 -19.11 40.38 22.58
CA ALA A 12 -18.70 38.98 22.79
C ALA A 12 -19.90 38.00 22.82
N THR A 13 -21.10 38.49 23.12
CA THR A 13 -22.32 37.68 23.21
C THR A 13 -23.04 37.55 21.86
N GLN A 14 -22.90 38.56 20.97
CA GLN A 14 -23.45 38.50 19.61
C GLN A 14 -23.06 37.26 18.80
N PRO A 15 -21.78 36.86 18.66
CA PRO A 15 -21.42 35.68 17.86
C PRO A 15 -21.96 34.38 18.45
N ARG A 16 -22.04 34.26 19.79
CA ARG A 16 -22.62 33.09 20.47
C ARG A 16 -24.14 33.01 20.31
N ILE A 17 -24.85 34.12 20.45
CA ILE A 17 -26.30 34.16 20.22
C ILE A 17 -26.61 33.91 18.75
N THR A 18 -25.85 34.48 17.81
CA THR A 18 -26.05 34.27 16.37
C THR A 18 -25.77 32.82 15.98
N ALA A 19 -24.74 32.19 16.56
CA ALA A 19 -24.46 30.77 16.38
C ALA A 19 -25.56 29.87 16.97
N LEU A 20 -26.04 30.15 18.18
CA LEU A 20 -27.15 29.41 18.80
C LEU A 20 -28.46 29.60 18.03
N LEU A 21 -28.76 30.82 17.58
CA LEU A 21 -29.89 31.09 16.69
C LEU A 21 -29.75 30.25 15.42
N SER A 22 -28.56 30.24 14.80
CA SER A 22 -28.30 29.53 13.54
C SER A 22 -28.54 28.02 13.59
N LEU A 23 -28.15 27.37 14.69
CA LEU A 23 -28.40 25.94 14.89
C LEU A 23 -29.90 25.62 15.07
N GLN A 24 -30.68 26.60 15.53
CA GLN A 24 -32.13 26.46 15.73
C GLN A 24 -32.97 27.05 14.59
N ILE A 25 -32.37 27.74 13.60
CA ILE A 25 -33.09 28.36 12.47
C ILE A 25 -33.99 27.32 11.79
N VAL A 26 -33.46 26.12 11.53
CA VAL A 26 -34.21 25.04 10.86
C VAL A 26 -35.46 24.65 11.67
N MET A 27 -35.39 24.66 13.01
CA MET A 27 -36.56 24.38 13.85
C MET A 27 -37.56 25.54 13.82
N VAL A 28 -37.10 26.80 13.80
CA VAL A 28 -37.96 27.99 13.81
C VAL A 28 -38.67 28.22 12.47
N THR A 29 -38.05 27.84 11.35
CA THR A 29 -38.66 27.97 10.01
C THR A 29 -39.54 26.77 9.61
N SER A 30 -39.57 25.71 10.42
CA SER A 30 -40.28 24.48 10.07
C SER A 30 -41.76 24.52 10.42
N PHE A 31 -42.59 23.92 9.57
CA PHE A 31 -44.03 23.78 9.79
C PHE A 31 -44.35 23.00 11.07
N TRP A 32 -43.54 21.98 11.41
CA TRP A 32 -43.69 21.21 12.65
C TRP A 32 -42.33 20.90 13.32
N PRO A 33 -41.88 21.71 14.30
CA PRO A 33 -40.56 21.58 14.93
C PRO A 33 -40.25 20.24 15.65
N PRO A 34 -41.21 19.58 16.34
CA PRO A 34 -40.96 18.27 16.97
C PRO A 34 -40.53 17.20 15.97
N LEU A 35 -41.08 17.21 14.75
CA LEU A 35 -40.73 16.24 13.71
C LEU A 35 -39.26 16.38 13.28
N ILE A 36 -38.77 17.62 13.16
CA ILE A 36 -37.37 17.91 12.86
C ILE A 36 -36.45 17.39 13.96
N THR A 37 -36.82 17.58 15.22
CA THR A 37 -36.02 17.11 16.36
C THR A 37 -35.90 15.58 16.37
N ILE A 38 -37.01 14.87 16.13
CA ILE A 38 -37.01 13.41 15.98
C ILE A 38 -36.12 12.99 14.80
N GLY A 39 -36.20 13.71 13.67
CA GLY A 39 -35.36 13.47 12.50
C GLY A 39 -33.86 13.63 12.78
N ILE A 40 -33.46 14.69 13.49
CA ILE A 40 -32.06 14.94 13.87
C ILE A 40 -31.53 13.83 14.77
N VAL A 41 -32.31 13.43 15.79
CA VAL A 41 -31.92 12.34 16.71
C VAL A 41 -31.82 11.02 15.97
N ALA A 42 -32.82 10.67 15.15
CA ALA A 42 -32.84 9.42 14.38
C ALA A 42 -31.68 9.36 13.37
N SER A 43 -31.43 10.44 12.63
CA SER A 43 -30.32 10.53 11.67
C SER A 43 -28.97 10.42 12.35
N SER A 44 -28.76 11.14 13.46
CA SER A 44 -27.51 11.11 14.21
C SER A 44 -27.23 9.71 14.80
N LEU A 45 -28.26 9.06 15.36
CA LEU A 45 -28.15 7.71 15.91
C LEU A 45 -27.82 6.70 14.80
N CYS A 46 -28.48 6.80 13.64
CA CYS A 46 -28.23 5.90 12.52
C CYS A 46 -26.79 6.00 12.01
N SER A 47 -26.28 7.22 11.80
CA SER A 47 -24.89 7.44 11.39
C SER A 47 -23.89 6.95 12.44
N ALA A 48 -24.17 7.16 13.72
CA ALA A 48 -23.33 6.66 14.82
C ALA A 48 -23.29 5.13 14.86
N MET A 49 -24.43 4.45 14.70
CA MET A 49 -24.50 2.99 14.65
C MET A 49 -23.74 2.42 13.45
N ALA A 50 -23.84 3.05 12.28
CA ALA A 50 -23.09 2.66 11.08
C ALA A 50 -21.57 2.75 11.32
N GLY A 51 -21.10 3.83 11.95
CA GLY A 51 -19.70 4.00 12.35
C GLY A 51 -19.23 2.97 13.37
N LEU A 52 -20.06 2.69 14.38
CA LEU A 52 -19.75 1.73 15.46
C LEU A 52 -19.57 0.30 14.95
N VAL A 53 -20.29 -0.10 13.89
CA VAL A 53 -20.16 -1.44 13.28
C VAL A 53 -19.07 -1.49 12.21
N SER A 54 -18.92 -0.44 11.41
CA SER A 54 -17.97 -0.44 10.27
C SER A 54 -16.52 -0.33 10.71
N ALA A 55 -16.18 0.59 11.63
CA ALA A 55 -14.79 0.85 12.00
C ALA A 55 -14.08 -0.37 12.63
N PRO A 56 -14.68 -1.11 13.59
CA PRO A 56 -14.05 -2.30 14.16
C PRO A 56 -13.85 -3.43 13.15
N LYS A 57 -14.75 -3.57 12.17
CA LYS A 57 -14.64 -4.61 11.12
C LYS A 57 -13.52 -4.28 10.13
N VAL A 58 -13.41 -3.02 9.71
CA VAL A 58 -12.28 -2.55 8.89
C VAL A 58 -10.96 -2.75 9.64
N PHE A 59 -10.93 -2.36 10.93
CA PHE A 59 -9.73 -2.55 11.75
C PHE A 59 -9.38 -4.04 11.93
N GLN A 60 -10.36 -4.92 12.11
CA GLN A 60 -10.14 -6.36 12.17
C GLN A 60 -9.51 -6.90 10.89
N ALA A 61 -10.01 -6.50 9.72
CA ALA A 61 -9.47 -6.92 8.44
C ALA A 61 -7.99 -6.51 8.29
N VAL A 62 -7.67 -5.25 8.62
CA VAL A 62 -6.28 -4.76 8.63
C VAL A 62 -5.39 -5.57 9.60
N CYS A 63 -5.92 -5.97 10.76
CA CYS A 63 -5.17 -6.82 11.70
C CYS A 63 -4.98 -8.27 11.19
N GLN A 64 -5.92 -8.79 10.39
CA GLN A 64 -5.82 -10.12 9.78
C GLN A 64 -4.74 -10.17 8.70
N ASP A 65 -4.47 -9.04 8.05
CA ASP A 65 -3.42 -8.88 7.04
C ASP A 65 -1.99 -8.95 7.62
N ARG A 66 -1.86 -9.01 8.96
CA ARG A 66 -0.58 -9.14 9.70
C ARG A 66 0.48 -8.08 9.32
N LEU A 67 0.03 -6.89 8.91
CA LEU A 67 0.92 -5.76 8.60
C LEU A 67 1.74 -5.32 9.83
N ILE A 68 1.13 -5.38 11.01
CA ILE A 68 1.79 -5.05 12.29
C ILE A 68 1.59 -6.24 13.25
N PRO A 69 2.66 -7.00 13.59
CA PRO A 69 2.56 -8.21 14.41
C PRO A 69 1.89 -7.99 15.77
N SER A 70 2.10 -6.84 16.40
CA SER A 70 1.49 -6.49 17.70
C SER A 70 -0.03 -6.27 17.62
N LEU A 71 -0.55 -5.86 16.45
CA LEU A 71 -1.99 -5.64 16.25
C LEU A 71 -2.76 -6.95 15.97
N PHE A 72 -2.08 -8.08 15.74
CA PHE A 72 -2.73 -9.37 15.50
C PHE A 72 -3.66 -9.80 16.64
N TYR A 73 -3.44 -9.30 17.86
CA TYR A 73 -4.35 -9.49 18.99
C TYR A 73 -5.80 -9.08 18.68
N PHE A 74 -6.01 -8.02 17.87
CA PHE A 74 -7.34 -7.52 17.50
C PHE A 74 -7.96 -8.25 16.30
N ALA A 75 -7.21 -9.09 15.58
CA ALA A 75 -7.70 -9.86 14.43
C ALA A 75 -8.67 -10.99 14.80
N LYS A 76 -8.66 -11.42 16.07
CA LYS A 76 -9.44 -12.57 16.56
C LYS A 76 -10.94 -12.27 16.53
N GLY A 77 -11.65 -12.95 15.63
CA GLY A 77 -13.11 -12.97 15.58
C GLY A 77 -13.69 -13.92 16.63
N TYR A 78 -14.89 -13.60 17.14
CA TYR A 78 -15.61 -14.40 18.12
C TYR A 78 -17.00 -14.81 17.60
N GLY A 79 -17.43 -16.03 17.92
CA GLY A 79 -18.73 -16.57 17.52
C GLY A 79 -18.79 -17.00 16.04
N THR A 80 -19.98 -17.42 15.61
CA THR A 80 -20.24 -17.93 14.25
C THR A 80 -20.10 -16.86 13.16
N ARG A 81 -20.30 -15.59 13.51
CA ARG A 81 -20.18 -14.42 12.60
C ARG A 81 -18.80 -13.76 12.60
N GLY A 82 -17.88 -14.23 13.44
CA GLY A 82 -16.50 -13.72 13.49
C GLY A 82 -16.35 -12.29 14.03
N ASP A 83 -17.26 -11.83 14.89
CA ASP A 83 -17.31 -10.42 15.33
C ASP A 83 -16.08 -10.02 16.19
N PRO A 84 -15.45 -8.86 15.92
CA PRO A 84 -14.22 -8.45 16.59
C PRO A 84 -14.50 -7.72 17.91
N ARG A 85 -14.88 -8.47 18.96
CA ARG A 85 -15.21 -7.92 20.29
C ARG A 85 -14.13 -6.98 20.85
N ARG A 86 -12.86 -7.31 20.63
CA ARG A 86 -11.70 -6.50 21.07
C ARG A 86 -11.61 -5.16 20.34
N ALA A 87 -11.88 -5.16 19.03
CA ALA A 87 -11.89 -3.92 18.24
C ALA A 87 -13.09 -3.04 18.59
N TYR A 88 -14.25 -3.64 18.90
CA TYR A 88 -15.40 -2.89 19.42
C TYR A 88 -15.07 -2.20 20.75
N ALA A 89 -14.41 -2.90 21.68
CA ALA A 89 -13.97 -2.31 22.94
C ALA A 89 -13.00 -1.14 22.74
N LEU A 90 -12.02 -1.28 21.82
CA LEU A 90 -11.10 -0.20 21.47
C LEU A 90 -11.83 1.00 20.89
N SER A 91 -12.73 0.77 19.92
CA SER A 91 -13.54 1.82 19.29
C SER A 91 -14.41 2.55 20.31
N PHE A 92 -14.99 1.82 21.27
CA PHE A 92 -15.77 2.40 22.35
C PHE A 92 -14.92 3.34 23.22
N VAL A 93 -13.75 2.90 23.68
CA VAL A 93 -12.83 3.73 24.49
C VAL A 93 -12.40 5.00 23.75
N VAL A 94 -12.03 4.87 22.47
CA VAL A 94 -11.64 6.02 21.63
C VAL A 94 -12.80 6.98 21.44
N THR A 95 -14.00 6.46 21.16
CA THR A 95 -15.20 7.29 20.97
C THR A 95 -15.57 8.04 22.25
N VAL A 96 -15.55 7.36 23.41
CA VAL A 96 -15.81 8.00 24.71
C VAL A 96 -14.78 9.10 24.98
N ALA A 97 -13.49 8.86 24.71
CA ALA A 97 -12.45 9.87 24.90
C ALA A 97 -12.69 11.13 24.04
N VAL A 98 -13.12 10.97 22.78
CA VAL A 98 -13.46 12.09 21.89
C VAL A 98 -14.73 12.81 22.34
N VAL A 99 -15.76 12.07 22.76
CA VAL A 99 -17.02 12.65 23.25
C VAL A 99 -16.81 13.47 24.54
N MET A 100 -15.87 13.06 25.40
CA MET A 100 -15.53 13.79 26.64
C MET A 100 -14.96 15.19 26.40
N ILE A 101 -14.51 15.53 25.19
CA ILE A 101 -14.06 16.88 24.85
C ILE A 101 -15.25 17.87 24.88
N GLY A 102 -16.47 17.41 24.58
CA GLY A 102 -17.70 18.20 24.76
C GLY A 102 -17.93 19.36 23.77
N ASP A 103 -16.97 19.68 22.90
CA ASP A 103 -17.10 20.74 21.89
C ASP A 103 -17.04 20.21 20.46
N LEU A 104 -18.20 20.21 19.79
CA LEU A 104 -18.33 19.77 18.40
C LEU A 104 -17.51 20.63 17.44
N ASN A 105 -17.36 21.94 17.70
CA ASN A 105 -16.65 22.84 16.80
C ASN A 105 -15.14 22.55 16.78
N TYR A 106 -14.61 21.99 17.85
CA TYR A 106 -13.23 21.53 17.91
C TYR A 106 -13.04 20.15 17.25
N ILE A 107 -13.99 19.24 17.47
CA ILE A 107 -13.91 17.87 16.97
C ILE A 107 -14.15 17.80 15.45
N ALA A 108 -15.08 18.59 14.92
CA ALA A 108 -15.51 18.50 13.52
C ALA A 108 -14.36 18.71 12.52
N PRO A 109 -13.50 19.75 12.61
CA PRO A 109 -12.36 19.91 11.69
C PRO A 109 -11.36 18.75 11.76
N VAL A 110 -11.15 18.17 12.94
CA VAL A 110 -10.23 17.02 13.12
C VAL A 110 -10.76 15.81 12.36
N ILE A 111 -12.03 15.44 12.58
CA ILE A 111 -12.68 14.30 11.92
C ILE A 111 -12.73 14.53 10.39
N SER A 112 -13.14 15.72 9.95
CA SER A 112 -13.18 16.09 8.54
C SER A 112 -11.83 15.92 7.86
N ASN A 113 -10.72 16.31 8.51
CA ASN A 113 -9.38 16.14 7.96
C ASN A 113 -8.96 14.67 7.86
N PHE A 114 -9.32 13.81 8.81
CA PHE A 114 -9.07 12.37 8.67
C PHE A 114 -9.84 11.76 7.49
N PHE A 115 -11.11 12.15 7.28
CA PHE A 115 -11.89 11.69 6.13
C PHE A 115 -11.35 12.23 4.80
N LEU A 116 -11.04 13.52 4.72
CA LEU A 116 -10.44 14.12 3.51
C LEU A 116 -9.09 13.51 3.18
N CYS A 117 -8.26 13.19 4.18
CA CYS A 117 -7.00 12.50 3.97
C CYS A 117 -7.23 11.10 3.38
N SER A 118 -8.18 10.33 3.92
CA SER A 118 -8.56 9.03 3.36
C SER A 118 -9.03 9.14 1.90
N TYR A 119 -9.88 10.11 1.58
CA TYR A 119 -10.32 10.36 0.20
C TYR A 119 -9.17 10.79 -0.72
N ALA A 120 -8.25 11.63 -0.22
CA ALA A 120 -7.06 12.01 -0.96
C ALA A 120 -6.16 10.80 -1.27
N LEU A 121 -5.92 9.94 -0.27
CA LEU A 121 -5.11 8.73 -0.40
C LEU A 121 -5.74 7.72 -1.38
N VAL A 122 -7.05 7.49 -1.31
CA VAL A 122 -7.75 6.59 -2.24
C VAL A 122 -7.66 7.12 -3.67
N ASN A 123 -7.96 8.41 -3.88
CA ASN A 123 -7.86 9.05 -5.18
C ASN A 123 -6.43 9.00 -5.74
N TYR A 124 -5.44 9.32 -4.92
CA TYR A 124 -4.04 9.26 -5.33
C TYR A 124 -3.58 7.83 -5.63
N ALA A 125 -4.01 6.84 -4.83
CA ALA A 125 -3.72 5.42 -5.08
C ALA A 125 -4.29 4.94 -6.42
N CYS A 126 -5.53 5.32 -6.75
CA CYS A 126 -6.13 5.00 -8.05
C CYS A 126 -5.36 5.64 -9.21
N PHE A 127 -4.96 6.91 -9.10
CA PHE A 127 -4.12 7.57 -10.10
C PHE A 127 -2.77 6.85 -10.29
N LEU A 128 -2.07 6.59 -9.19
CA LEU A 128 -0.77 5.91 -9.22
C LEU A 128 -0.85 4.50 -9.79
N ALA A 129 -1.93 3.76 -9.53
CA ALA A 129 -2.10 2.41 -10.04
C ALA A 129 -2.20 2.39 -11.58
N ILE A 130 -2.91 3.36 -12.18
CA ILE A 130 -2.98 3.52 -13.65
C ILE A 130 -1.68 4.05 -14.21
N PHE A 131 -1.09 5.06 -13.57
CA PHE A 131 0.15 5.67 -14.03
C PHE A 131 1.32 4.66 -14.01
N SER A 132 1.40 3.85 -12.95
CA SER A 132 2.39 2.77 -12.80
C SER A 132 2.04 1.51 -13.60
N GLN A 133 0.88 1.49 -14.24
CA GLN A 133 0.43 0.41 -15.12
C GLN A 133 0.41 -0.95 -14.39
N SER A 134 -0.13 -0.91 -13.17
CA SER A 134 -0.26 -2.09 -12.31
C SER A 134 -1.20 -3.11 -12.98
N PRO A 135 -0.77 -4.37 -13.18
CA PRO A 135 -1.52 -5.37 -13.95
C PRO A 135 -2.89 -5.70 -13.35
N GLY A 136 -3.02 -5.59 -12.02
CA GLY A 136 -4.25 -5.89 -11.28
C GLY A 136 -5.28 -4.75 -11.26
N PHE A 137 -4.93 -3.54 -11.69
CA PHE A 137 -5.84 -2.39 -11.63
C PHE A 137 -6.38 -2.06 -13.04
N ARG A 138 -7.59 -2.55 -13.35
CA ARG A 138 -8.27 -2.35 -14.64
C ARG A 138 -9.69 -1.80 -14.40
N PRO A 139 -9.85 -0.49 -14.16
CA PRO A 139 -11.16 0.10 -13.92
C PRO A 139 -12.04 -0.05 -15.16
N ALA A 140 -13.14 -0.80 -15.03
CA ALA A 140 -14.11 -1.03 -16.10
C ALA A 140 -15.19 0.07 -16.18
N PHE A 141 -15.18 1.01 -15.25
CA PHE A 141 -16.19 2.07 -15.17
C PHE A 141 -15.98 3.12 -16.27
N ARG A 142 -17.02 3.38 -17.07
CA ARG A 142 -16.97 4.22 -18.27
C ARG A 142 -16.49 5.66 -18.03
N PHE A 143 -16.88 6.28 -16.92
CA PHE A 143 -16.55 7.68 -16.62
C PHE A 143 -15.30 7.85 -15.74
N TYR A 144 -14.59 6.75 -15.46
CA TYR A 144 -13.34 6.84 -14.72
C TYR A 144 -12.24 7.43 -15.62
N SER A 145 -11.56 8.47 -15.14
CA SER A 145 -10.31 8.95 -15.73
C SER A 145 -9.25 9.13 -14.65
N PRO A 146 -7.97 8.82 -14.95
CA PRO A 146 -6.89 8.93 -13.96
C PRO A 146 -6.71 10.39 -13.51
N TRP A 147 -6.85 11.35 -14.43
CA TRP A 147 -6.71 12.78 -14.15
C TRP A 147 -7.80 13.30 -13.21
N LEU A 148 -9.05 12.82 -13.34
CA LEU A 148 -10.11 13.16 -12.39
C LEU A 148 -9.75 12.71 -10.97
N SER A 149 -9.14 11.53 -10.83
CA SER A 149 -8.67 11.03 -9.54
C SER A 149 -7.53 11.89 -8.98
N LEU A 150 -6.57 12.31 -9.81
CA LEU A 150 -5.52 13.24 -9.38
C LEU A 150 -6.08 14.60 -8.92
N VAL A 151 -7.00 15.18 -9.71
CA VAL A 151 -7.68 16.43 -9.35
C VAL A 151 -8.44 16.27 -8.04
N GLY A 152 -9.16 15.16 -7.86
CA GLY A 152 -9.85 14.84 -6.61
C GLY A 152 -8.90 14.78 -5.41
N ALA A 153 -7.74 14.14 -5.56
CA ALA A 153 -6.73 14.09 -4.50
C ALA A 153 -6.19 15.49 -4.14
N VAL A 154 -5.84 16.30 -5.14
CA VAL A 154 -5.36 17.67 -4.92
C VAL A 154 -6.43 18.53 -4.26
N MET A 155 -7.67 18.44 -4.73
CA MET A 155 -8.80 19.17 -4.14
C MET A 155 -9.02 18.79 -2.67
N CYS A 156 -8.95 17.50 -2.31
CA CYS A 156 -9.04 17.08 -0.92
C CYS A 156 -7.93 17.73 -0.08
N VAL A 157 -6.67 17.71 -0.54
CA VAL A 157 -5.56 18.33 0.20
C VAL A 157 -5.73 19.85 0.33
N LEU A 158 -6.17 20.54 -0.72
CA LEU A 158 -6.43 21.97 -0.67
C LEU A 158 -7.51 22.32 0.36
N ILE A 159 -8.63 21.57 0.37
CA ILE A 159 -9.72 21.79 1.33
C ILE A 159 -9.25 21.55 2.76
N MET A 160 -8.39 20.55 3.02
CA MET A 160 -7.82 20.33 4.36
C MET A 160 -7.08 21.59 4.86
N PHE A 161 -6.18 22.14 4.04
CA PHE A 161 -5.43 23.36 4.38
C PHE A 161 -6.34 24.58 4.59
N ILE A 162 -7.41 24.71 3.78
CA ILE A 162 -8.41 25.78 3.93
C ILE A 162 -9.18 25.65 5.24
N MET A 163 -9.58 24.42 5.63
CA MET A 163 -10.33 24.22 6.87
C MET A 163 -9.49 24.52 8.11
N SER A 164 -8.29 23.94 8.20
CA SER A 164 -7.38 24.22 9.31
C SER A 164 -5.97 23.70 9.02
N TRP A 165 -5.02 24.61 8.84
CA TRP A 165 -3.63 24.24 8.61
C TRP A 165 -2.95 23.49 9.78
N PRO A 166 -3.23 23.75 11.08
CA PRO A 166 -2.52 23.06 12.17
C PRO A 166 -2.94 21.59 12.28
N THR A 167 -4.24 21.31 12.20
CA THR A 167 -4.78 19.95 12.23
C THR A 167 -4.39 19.19 10.96
N THR A 168 -4.30 19.86 9.80
CA THR A 168 -3.81 19.26 8.55
C THR A 168 -2.37 18.78 8.68
N LEU A 169 -1.48 19.60 9.24
CA LEU A 169 -0.10 19.19 9.50
C LEU A 169 -0.06 18.01 10.46
N LEU A 170 -0.83 18.04 11.56
CA LEU A 170 -0.93 16.93 12.51
C LEU A 170 -1.38 15.63 11.83
N THR A 171 -2.41 15.69 10.99
CA THR A 171 -2.91 14.53 10.23
C THR A 171 -1.85 13.99 9.27
N PHE A 172 -1.16 14.86 8.51
CA PHE A 172 -0.10 14.41 7.61
C PHE A 172 1.08 13.80 8.37
N THR A 173 1.52 14.41 9.47
CA THR A 173 2.57 13.85 10.32
C THR A 173 2.18 12.45 10.82
N PHE A 174 0.94 12.28 11.29
CA PHE A 174 0.44 10.97 11.73
C PHE A 174 0.47 9.93 10.61
N PHE A 175 -0.04 10.24 9.42
CA PHE A 175 -0.04 9.28 8.29
C PHE A 175 1.36 8.98 7.76
N ILE A 176 2.25 9.98 7.69
CA ILE A 176 3.66 9.78 7.31
C ILE A 176 4.35 8.87 8.33
N PHE A 177 4.10 9.08 9.62
CA PHE A 177 4.65 8.23 10.68
C PHE A 177 4.15 6.79 10.55
N VAL A 178 2.84 6.58 10.38
CA VAL A 178 2.27 5.23 10.18
C VAL A 178 2.84 4.57 8.92
N PHE A 179 2.93 5.30 7.81
CA PHE A 179 3.51 4.78 6.56
C PHE A 179 4.99 4.40 6.73
N ALA A 180 5.79 5.27 7.36
CA ALA A 180 7.19 4.99 7.65
C ALA A 180 7.34 3.78 8.58
N PHE A 181 6.52 3.71 9.62
CA PHE A 181 6.49 2.58 10.56
C PHE A 181 6.21 1.26 9.82
N ILE A 182 5.15 1.18 9.02
CA ILE A 182 4.82 -0.02 8.23
C ILE A 182 5.97 -0.38 7.28
N LYS A 183 6.59 0.62 6.64
CA LYS A 183 7.74 0.40 5.74
C LYS A 183 8.95 -0.17 6.49
N HIS A 184 9.21 0.27 7.72
CA HIS A 184 10.28 -0.27 8.55
C HIS A 184 10.03 -1.71 8.99
N LEU A 185 8.77 -2.11 9.19
CA LEU A 185 8.42 -3.48 9.58
C LEU A 185 8.71 -4.51 8.47
N LYS A 186 8.84 -4.10 7.20
CA LYS A 186 9.01 -4.98 6.04
C LYS A 186 8.11 -6.22 6.10
N PRO A 187 6.78 -6.03 6.21
CA PRO A 187 5.87 -7.15 6.40
C PRO A 187 5.94 -8.07 5.16
N ASP A 188 6.13 -9.38 5.40
CA ASP A 188 6.29 -10.39 4.36
C ASP A 188 4.93 -10.79 3.77
N VAL A 189 4.23 -9.81 3.20
CA VAL A 189 2.88 -9.99 2.64
C VAL A 189 2.93 -9.68 1.15
N ASN A 190 2.63 -10.71 0.36
CA ASN A 190 2.76 -10.67 -1.09
C ASN A 190 1.51 -10.05 -1.76
N TRP A 191 1.31 -8.75 -1.58
CA TRP A 191 0.15 -8.02 -2.14
C TRP A 191 0.29 -7.71 -3.64
N GLY A 192 1.28 -8.29 -4.32
CA GLY A 192 1.61 -7.93 -5.70
C GLY A 192 1.95 -6.44 -5.80
N THR A 193 3.04 -6.03 -5.14
CA THR A 193 3.41 -4.61 -5.03
C THR A 193 3.49 -3.93 -6.39
N SER A 194 2.81 -2.79 -6.54
CA SER A 194 2.82 -2.01 -7.79
C SER A 194 4.23 -1.62 -8.24
N THR A 195 5.18 -1.55 -7.30
CA THR A 195 6.61 -1.34 -7.58
C THR A 195 7.24 -2.52 -8.32
N THR A 196 6.88 -3.77 -7.98
CA THR A 196 7.38 -4.97 -8.67
C THR A 196 6.80 -5.04 -10.08
N ALA A 197 5.51 -4.73 -10.21
CA ALA A 197 4.85 -4.62 -11.52
C ALA A 197 5.50 -3.55 -12.41
N ALA A 198 5.76 -2.36 -11.87
CA ALA A 198 6.46 -1.30 -12.60
C ALA A 198 7.88 -1.73 -12.99
N THR A 199 8.62 -2.36 -12.08
CA THR A 199 9.97 -2.89 -12.35
C THR A 199 9.95 -3.90 -13.49
N TYR A 200 8.98 -4.83 -13.50
CA TYR A 200 8.81 -5.80 -14.58
C TYR A 200 8.53 -5.10 -15.92
N LYS A 201 7.64 -4.10 -15.95
CA LYS A 201 7.34 -3.33 -17.15
C LYS A 201 8.57 -2.57 -17.67
N HIS A 202 9.34 -1.95 -16.78
CA HIS A 202 10.59 -1.28 -17.14
C HIS A 202 11.61 -2.26 -17.72
N ALA A 203 11.77 -3.44 -17.11
CA ALA A 203 12.66 -4.49 -17.61
C ALA A 203 12.22 -4.98 -18.99
N LEU A 204 10.93 -5.28 -19.18
CA LEU A 204 10.37 -5.75 -20.44
C LEU A 204 10.53 -4.70 -21.56
N ASN A 205 10.16 -3.45 -21.28
CA ASN A 205 10.36 -2.36 -22.24
C ASN A 205 11.83 -2.14 -22.57
N GLY A 206 12.72 -2.30 -21.58
CA GLY A 206 14.17 -2.25 -21.79
C GLY A 206 14.64 -3.35 -22.75
N VAL A 207 14.25 -4.60 -22.51
CA VAL A 207 14.57 -5.74 -23.39
C VAL A 207 14.02 -5.53 -24.80
N MET A 208 12.76 -5.13 -24.94
CA MET A 208 12.15 -4.86 -26.26
C MET A 208 12.85 -3.72 -27.02
N LYS A 209 13.35 -2.71 -26.30
CA LYS A 209 14.12 -1.62 -26.91
C LYS A 209 15.49 -2.12 -27.40
N LEU A 210 16.17 -2.94 -26.58
CA LEU A 210 17.45 -3.57 -26.94
C LEU A 210 17.35 -4.48 -28.17
N THR A 211 16.18 -5.10 -28.43
CA THR A 211 15.98 -5.93 -29.64
C THR A 211 15.93 -5.11 -30.93
N LYS A 212 15.58 -3.81 -30.85
CA LYS A 212 15.48 -2.93 -32.04
C LYS A 212 16.81 -2.28 -32.41
N ASP A 213 17.70 -2.10 -31.45
CA ASP A 213 18.98 -1.43 -31.66
C ASP A 213 19.99 -2.42 -32.27
N GLU A 214 20.65 -2.03 -33.35
CA GLU A 214 21.70 -2.86 -33.96
C GLU A 214 22.94 -2.95 -33.04
N PRO A 215 23.55 -4.13 -32.88
CA PRO A 215 24.72 -4.31 -32.03
C PRO A 215 25.93 -3.58 -32.62
N HIS A 216 26.36 -2.49 -31.97
CA HIS A 216 27.59 -1.80 -32.34
C HIS A 216 28.79 -2.37 -31.56
N VAL A 217 29.90 -2.64 -32.26
CA VAL A 217 31.20 -3.07 -31.69
C VAL A 217 31.64 -2.26 -30.46
N LYS A 218 31.41 -0.94 -30.44
CA LYS A 218 31.79 -0.05 -29.32
C LYS A 218 30.96 -0.27 -28.05
N ASN A 219 29.78 -0.86 -28.18
CA ASN A 219 28.87 -1.15 -27.08
C ASN A 219 28.89 -2.63 -26.69
N TYR A 220 29.89 -3.40 -27.16
CA TYR A 220 30.02 -4.81 -26.79
C TYR A 220 30.13 -4.96 -25.27
N ARG A 221 29.31 -5.87 -24.72
CA ARG A 221 29.32 -6.27 -23.32
C ARG A 221 29.41 -7.79 -23.25
N PRO A 222 30.43 -8.36 -22.57
CA PRO A 222 30.59 -9.81 -22.50
C PRO A 222 29.46 -10.43 -21.67
N GLN A 223 28.64 -11.26 -22.30
CA GLN A 223 27.60 -12.04 -21.65
C GLN A 223 28.16 -13.44 -21.39
N ILE A 224 28.25 -13.85 -20.13
CA ILE A 224 28.93 -15.10 -19.75
C ILE A 224 27.91 -16.08 -19.19
N LEU A 225 27.82 -17.25 -19.82
CA LEU A 225 27.21 -18.44 -19.26
C LEU A 225 28.31 -19.27 -18.58
N VAL A 226 28.24 -19.38 -17.25
CA VAL A 226 29.19 -20.14 -16.43
C VAL A 226 28.56 -21.47 -16.05
N LEU A 227 29.15 -22.57 -16.47
CA LEU A 227 28.76 -23.92 -16.06
C LEU A 227 29.35 -24.24 -14.68
N SER A 228 28.82 -23.58 -13.65
CA SER A 228 29.31 -23.71 -12.27
C SER A 228 28.73 -24.91 -11.53
N GLY A 229 27.64 -25.51 -12.02
CA GLY A 229 26.84 -26.42 -11.20
C GLY A 229 26.12 -25.63 -10.10
N ALA A 230 25.97 -26.22 -8.92
CA ALA A 230 25.41 -25.48 -7.79
C ALA A 230 26.39 -24.38 -7.32
N PRO A 231 25.93 -23.18 -6.91
CA PRO A 231 26.82 -22.04 -6.63
C PRO A 231 27.86 -22.24 -5.52
N HIS A 232 27.69 -23.28 -4.71
CA HIS A 232 28.61 -23.64 -3.63
C HIS A 232 29.69 -24.65 -4.05
N GLU A 233 29.51 -25.38 -5.16
CA GLU A 233 30.47 -26.39 -5.61
C GLU A 233 31.71 -25.75 -6.24
N ARG A 234 31.54 -24.67 -7.00
CA ARG A 234 32.62 -24.00 -7.75
C ARG A 234 32.62 -22.48 -7.58
N PRO A 235 32.83 -21.97 -6.35
CA PRO A 235 32.73 -20.54 -6.07
C PRO A 235 33.79 -19.70 -6.81
N HIS A 236 35.00 -20.23 -7.00
CA HIS A 236 36.09 -19.51 -7.68
C HIS A 236 35.80 -19.24 -9.16
N LEU A 237 35.10 -20.15 -9.83
CA LEU A 237 34.71 -19.96 -11.23
C LEU A 237 33.68 -18.83 -11.37
N ILE A 238 32.73 -18.77 -10.43
CA ILE A 238 31.73 -17.70 -10.36
C ILE A 238 32.40 -16.36 -10.06
N GLN A 239 33.37 -16.33 -9.13
CA GLN A 239 34.12 -15.12 -8.81
C GLN A 239 34.94 -14.61 -10.01
N LEU A 240 35.60 -15.52 -10.75
CA LEU A 240 36.31 -15.17 -11.97
C LEU A 240 35.37 -14.55 -13.00
N ALA A 241 34.24 -15.20 -13.30
CA ALA A 241 33.27 -14.66 -14.23
C ALA A 241 32.64 -13.34 -13.76
N HIS A 242 32.42 -13.20 -12.45
CA HIS A 242 31.97 -11.94 -11.86
C HIS A 242 33.01 -10.83 -12.00
N SER A 243 34.31 -11.14 -11.87
CA SER A 243 35.40 -10.18 -12.06
C SER A 243 35.51 -9.67 -13.50
N ILE A 244 35.19 -10.54 -14.48
CA ILE A 244 35.16 -10.19 -15.91
C ILE A 244 33.95 -9.29 -16.22
N THR A 245 32.75 -9.67 -15.76
CA THR A 245 31.52 -8.91 -16.02
C THR A 245 31.40 -7.63 -15.20
N ARG A 246 32.08 -7.55 -14.05
CA ARG A 246 32.03 -6.46 -13.05
C ARG A 246 30.61 -6.06 -12.62
N GLY A 247 29.65 -6.97 -12.76
CA GLY A 247 28.24 -6.71 -12.50
C GLY A 247 27.59 -5.67 -13.42
N THR A 248 28.19 -5.42 -14.59
CA THR A 248 27.67 -4.50 -15.63
C THR A 248 27.14 -5.23 -16.87
N SER A 249 27.43 -6.53 -16.96
CA SER A 249 27.04 -7.39 -18.07
C SER A 249 26.29 -8.61 -17.53
N LEU A 250 25.57 -9.31 -18.41
CA LEU A 250 24.78 -10.48 -18.05
C LEU A 250 25.70 -11.64 -17.64
N LEU A 251 25.47 -12.17 -16.44
CA LEU A 251 26.13 -13.36 -15.91
C LEU A 251 25.05 -14.40 -15.60
N VAL A 252 25.10 -15.54 -16.29
CA VAL A 252 24.19 -16.68 -16.06
C VAL A 252 24.99 -17.83 -15.48
N CYS A 253 24.59 -18.32 -14.30
CA CYS A 253 25.16 -19.51 -13.68
C CYS A 253 24.29 -20.71 -14.05
N GLY A 254 24.79 -21.55 -14.96
CA GLY A 254 24.14 -22.77 -15.42
C GLY A 254 24.41 -23.95 -14.50
N ASN A 255 23.35 -24.68 -14.14
CA ASN A 255 23.41 -25.94 -13.42
C ASN A 255 22.69 -27.03 -14.22
N VAL A 256 23.35 -28.16 -14.45
CA VAL A 256 22.77 -29.31 -15.16
C VAL A 256 22.60 -30.45 -14.17
N ILE A 257 21.35 -30.87 -13.98
CA ILE A 257 20.99 -31.97 -13.10
C ILE A 257 20.81 -33.21 -13.98
N ALA A 258 21.73 -34.16 -13.84
CA ALA A 258 21.72 -35.41 -14.58
C ALA A 258 20.76 -36.43 -13.93
N GLU A 259 19.50 -36.46 -14.35
CA GLU A 259 18.49 -37.40 -13.85
C GLU A 259 17.79 -38.12 -15.01
N LYS A 260 17.58 -39.44 -14.84
CA LYS A 260 16.82 -40.26 -15.81
C LYS A 260 15.32 -40.00 -15.66
N ALA A 261 14.63 -39.96 -16.79
CA ALA A 261 13.29 -39.41 -16.97
C ALA A 261 12.24 -39.83 -15.92
N THR A 262 11.96 -38.94 -14.98
CA THR A 262 10.67 -38.87 -14.24
C THR A 262 9.71 -37.93 -14.97
N GLU A 263 8.42 -37.91 -14.60
CA GLU A 263 7.41 -37.00 -15.19
C GLU A 263 7.92 -35.57 -15.38
N LEU A 264 7.65 -34.96 -16.55
CA LEU A 264 8.10 -33.61 -16.92
C LEU A 264 7.73 -32.55 -15.86
N GLY A 265 6.57 -32.70 -15.21
CA GLY A 265 6.13 -31.80 -14.14
C GLY A 265 7.04 -31.84 -12.91
N GLN A 266 7.51 -33.04 -12.52
CA GLN A 266 8.44 -33.20 -11.40
C GLN A 266 9.83 -32.65 -11.75
N GLN A 267 10.30 -32.84 -12.99
CA GLN A 267 11.56 -32.28 -13.47
C GLN A 267 11.58 -30.74 -13.45
N LEU A 268 10.50 -30.11 -13.89
CA LEU A 268 10.38 -28.65 -13.86
C LEU A 268 10.28 -28.11 -12.43
N ALA A 269 9.60 -28.83 -11.54
CA ALA A 269 9.50 -28.46 -10.13
C ALA A 269 10.86 -28.57 -9.41
N SER A 270 11.61 -29.65 -9.66
CA SER A 270 12.95 -29.83 -9.08
C SER A 270 13.93 -28.78 -9.61
N ALA A 271 13.92 -28.50 -10.92
CA ALA A 271 14.71 -27.44 -11.54
C ALA A 271 14.42 -26.07 -10.90
N ARG A 272 13.15 -25.67 -10.80
CA ARG A 272 12.75 -24.38 -10.19
C ARG A 272 13.17 -24.26 -8.74
N LYS A 273 13.00 -25.33 -7.95
CA LYS A 273 13.42 -25.34 -6.54
C LYS A 273 14.93 -25.14 -6.42
N ILE A 274 15.71 -25.80 -7.27
CA ILE A 274 17.18 -25.66 -7.30
C ILE A 274 17.59 -24.27 -7.79
N GLU A 275 16.90 -23.70 -8.78
CA GLU A 275 17.10 -22.32 -9.24
C GLU A 275 16.89 -21.32 -8.09
N GLU A 276 15.79 -21.42 -7.34
CA GLU A 276 15.49 -20.52 -6.22
C GLU A 276 16.52 -20.61 -5.09
N MET A 277 16.92 -21.84 -4.71
CA MET A 277 17.97 -22.06 -3.72
C MET A 277 19.31 -21.49 -4.19
N SER A 278 19.67 -21.73 -5.46
CA SER A 278 20.91 -21.25 -6.06
C SER A 278 20.94 -19.73 -6.18
N GLN A 279 19.82 -19.10 -6.58
CA GLN A 279 19.68 -17.65 -6.67
C GLN A 279 19.84 -17.00 -5.29
N THR A 280 19.32 -17.64 -4.24
CA THR A 280 19.46 -17.18 -2.85
C THR A 280 20.92 -17.28 -2.39
N ALA A 281 21.61 -18.37 -2.72
CA ALA A 281 23.04 -18.53 -2.44
C ALA A 281 23.89 -17.47 -3.16
N LEU A 282 23.61 -17.20 -4.43
CA LEU A 282 24.32 -16.19 -5.23
C LEU A 282 24.13 -14.77 -4.66
N ARG A 283 22.90 -14.44 -4.22
CA ARG A 283 22.59 -13.18 -3.53
C ARG A 283 23.38 -13.02 -2.23
N ARG A 284 23.57 -14.09 -1.46
CA ARG A 284 24.40 -14.07 -0.22
C ARG A 284 25.87 -13.77 -0.53
N GLN A 285 26.39 -14.28 -1.64
CA GLN A 285 27.76 -14.03 -2.11
C GLN A 285 27.95 -12.62 -2.74
N ARG A 286 26.90 -11.80 -2.81
CA ARG A 286 26.88 -10.47 -3.46
C ARG A 286 27.28 -10.48 -4.95
N VAL A 287 27.16 -11.63 -5.61
CA VAL A 287 27.40 -11.76 -7.05
C VAL A 287 26.14 -11.35 -7.81
N LYS A 288 26.29 -10.41 -8.75
CA LYS A 288 25.20 -10.00 -9.65
C LYS A 288 25.11 -10.98 -10.82
N GLY A 289 24.13 -11.88 -10.78
CA GLY A 289 23.88 -12.86 -11.83
C GLY A 289 22.55 -13.58 -11.66
N ILE A 290 22.20 -14.40 -12.65
CA ILE A 290 20.97 -15.19 -12.70
C ILE A 290 21.35 -16.67 -12.69
N CYS A 291 20.72 -17.47 -11.83
CA CYS A 291 20.89 -18.92 -11.83
C CYS A 291 19.86 -19.57 -12.75
N LYS A 292 20.31 -20.50 -13.59
CA LYS A 292 19.45 -21.31 -14.46
C LYS A 292 19.79 -22.78 -14.24
N ALA A 293 18.77 -23.61 -13.98
CA ALA A 293 18.94 -25.05 -13.83
C ALA A 293 18.14 -25.78 -14.91
N VAL A 294 18.76 -26.81 -15.46
CA VAL A 294 18.16 -27.69 -16.47
C VAL A 294 18.30 -29.13 -16.00
N VAL A 295 17.22 -29.90 -16.14
CA VAL A 295 17.24 -31.35 -15.91
C VAL A 295 17.37 -32.02 -17.26
N ALA A 296 18.39 -32.86 -17.42
CA ALA A 296 18.65 -33.61 -18.64
C ALA A 296 19.19 -35.01 -18.28
N PRO A 297 19.01 -36.03 -19.14
CA PRO A 297 19.49 -37.38 -18.83
C PRO A 297 21.01 -37.51 -18.92
N THR A 298 21.68 -36.59 -19.60
CA THR A 298 23.15 -36.52 -19.70
C THR A 298 23.62 -35.07 -19.55
N LEU A 299 24.86 -34.90 -19.06
CA LEU A 299 25.47 -33.57 -18.90
C LEU A 299 25.56 -32.83 -20.24
N ASP A 300 25.97 -33.53 -21.30
CA ASP A 300 26.15 -32.95 -22.63
C ASP A 300 24.84 -32.38 -23.20
N GLN A 301 23.74 -33.14 -23.07
CA GLN A 301 22.43 -32.65 -23.49
C GLN A 301 21.96 -31.46 -22.66
N GLY A 302 22.19 -31.46 -21.34
CA GLY A 302 21.82 -30.32 -20.50
C GLY A 302 22.65 -29.06 -20.80
N CYS A 303 23.94 -29.23 -21.11
CA CYS A 303 24.79 -28.13 -21.58
C CYS A 303 24.27 -27.57 -22.91
N LEU A 304 23.93 -28.43 -23.88
CA LEU A 304 23.35 -28.01 -25.16
C LEU A 304 22.05 -27.24 -24.97
N MET A 305 21.17 -27.68 -24.07
CA MET A 305 19.94 -26.95 -23.74
C MET A 305 20.23 -25.56 -23.18
N LEU A 306 21.27 -25.40 -22.34
CA LEU A 306 21.65 -24.09 -21.81
C LEU A 306 22.26 -23.16 -22.87
N TYR A 307 22.95 -23.71 -23.88
CA TYR A 307 23.54 -22.89 -24.96
C TYR A 307 22.50 -22.34 -25.93
N GLN A 308 21.34 -22.99 -26.06
CA GLN A 308 20.31 -22.63 -27.03
C GLN A 308 19.27 -21.62 -26.47
N VAL A 309 19.35 -21.29 -25.18
CA VAL A 309 18.40 -20.42 -24.46
C VAL A 309 19.04 -19.07 -24.19
#